data_AF-A0A0B6Z400-F1
#
_entry.id   AF-A0A0B6Z400-F1
#
_cell.length_a   1.000
_cell.length_b   1.000
_cell.length_c   1.000
_cell.angle_alpha   90.00
_cell.angle_beta   90.00
_cell.angle_gamma   90.00
#
_symmetry.space_group_name_H-M   'P 1'
#
loop_
_entity.id
_entity.type
_entity.pdbx_description
1 polymer ?
#
loop_
_entity_poly.entity_id
_entity_poly.type
_entity_poly.pdbx_seq_one_letter_code
_entity_poly.pdbx_strand_id
1 'polypeptide(L)'
;QAEDLGMGRNEFFSRDKREAYISQMDKDFSLVMIMEYFDESLLLLKRQLCWEIKDVLYIPKNTNKHKPYRNFTSEDYLRHRKMSHLDYSLYIHYERIFQDKLKSLGEEFHQELKHFKTLLEQVKHSCLTKTSFYVAQTRWHDTFDITEQDCDLMLVSELAGLDYLFARAGRVIREK
;
A
#
# COMPACT_ATOMS: atom_id res chain seq x y z
N GLN A 1 5.95 8.79 -10.25
CA GLN A 1 7.08 9.69 -9.88
C GLN A 1 6.47 10.87 -9.14
N ALA A 2 7.24 11.64 -8.37
CA ALA A 2 6.73 12.79 -7.64
C ALA A 2 6.14 13.91 -8.53
N GLU A 3 6.39 13.86 -9.85
CA GLU A 3 5.72 14.69 -10.85
C GLU A 3 4.19 14.57 -10.78
N ASP A 4 3.67 13.41 -10.39
CA ASP A 4 2.23 13.13 -10.29
C ASP A 4 1.56 13.87 -9.11
N LEU A 5 2.35 14.43 -8.19
CA LEU A 5 1.87 15.11 -6.99
C LEU A 5 1.67 16.62 -7.20
N GLY A 6 1.94 17.13 -8.41
CA GLY A 6 1.55 18.48 -8.83
C GLY A 6 2.61 19.56 -8.63
N MET A 7 3.84 19.23 -8.23
CA MET A 7 4.95 20.19 -8.20
C MET A 7 5.57 20.33 -9.60
N GLY A 8 5.80 21.58 -10.05
CA GLY A 8 6.36 21.85 -11.37
C GLY A 8 7.86 21.52 -11.48
N ARG A 9 8.31 21.01 -12.64
CA ARG A 9 9.71 20.59 -12.88
C ARG A 9 10.77 21.64 -12.54
N ASN A 10 10.48 22.91 -12.81
CA ASN A 10 11.43 24.01 -12.54
C ASN A 10 11.58 24.31 -11.04
N GLU A 11 10.67 23.81 -10.22
CA GLU A 11 10.66 24.02 -8.77
C GLU A 11 11.43 22.92 -8.04
N PHE A 12 11.63 21.77 -8.69
CA PHE A 12 12.32 20.61 -8.11
C PHE A 12 13.76 20.89 -7.70
N PHE A 13 14.46 21.84 -8.32
CA PHE A 13 15.86 22.09 -8.03
C PHE A 13 16.09 23.06 -6.85
N SER A 14 15.10 23.89 -6.52
CA SER A 14 15.17 24.77 -5.35
C SER A 14 14.92 23.97 -4.07
N ARG A 15 15.88 24.01 -3.14
CA ARG A 15 15.75 23.32 -1.85
C ARG A 15 14.57 23.86 -1.04
N ASP A 16 14.47 25.18 -0.91
CA ASP A 16 13.44 25.81 -0.10
C ASP A 16 12.03 25.50 -0.62
N LYS A 17 11.86 25.48 -1.96
CA LYS A 17 10.60 25.07 -2.58
C LYS A 17 10.26 23.61 -2.33
N ARG A 18 11.25 22.71 -2.42
CA ARG A 18 11.03 21.29 -2.09
C ARG A 18 10.62 21.10 -0.63
N GLU A 19 11.29 21.76 0.30
CA GLU A 19 10.98 21.66 1.73
C GLU A 19 9.60 22.25 2.05
N ALA A 20 9.25 23.38 1.45
CA ALA A 20 7.91 23.97 1.57
C ALA A 20 6.83 23.04 0.98
N TYR A 21 7.10 22.40 -0.15
CA TYR A 21 6.18 21.46 -0.79
C TYR A 21 5.98 20.19 0.05
N ILE A 22 7.06 19.60 0.58
CA ILE A 22 6.97 18.47 1.53
C ILE A 22 6.16 18.87 2.76
N SER A 23 6.38 20.06 3.31
CA SER A 23 5.61 20.58 4.44
C SER A 23 4.13 20.81 4.11
N GLN A 24 3.80 21.10 2.85
CA GLN A 24 2.42 21.17 2.39
C GLN A 24 1.81 19.77 2.29
N MET A 25 2.53 18.81 1.72
CA MET A 25 2.09 17.42 1.64
C MET A 25 1.84 16.80 3.02
N ASP A 26 2.63 17.16 4.04
CA ASP A 26 2.41 16.71 5.43
C ASP A 26 1.06 17.18 6.00
N LYS A 27 0.48 18.25 5.45
CA LYS A 27 -0.86 18.73 5.81
C LYS A 27 -1.95 18.03 5.01
N ASP A 28 -1.67 17.72 3.75
CA ASP A 28 -2.64 17.16 2.82
C ASP A 28 -2.82 15.65 3.01
N PHE A 29 -1.75 14.94 3.36
CA PHE A 29 -1.75 13.48 3.53
C PHE A 29 -1.64 13.08 4.99
N SER A 30 -2.68 12.46 5.51
CA SER A 30 -2.67 11.87 6.85
C SER A 30 -1.88 10.55 6.92
N LEU A 31 -1.65 9.89 5.78
CA LEU A 31 -0.79 8.71 5.63
C LEU A 31 -0.18 8.66 4.23
N VAL A 32 1.12 8.41 4.16
CA VAL A 32 1.83 8.02 2.93
C VAL A 32 2.33 6.60 3.13
N MET A 33 1.94 5.69 2.24
CA MET A 33 2.33 4.28 2.28
C MET A 33 3.71 4.08 1.65
N ILE A 34 4.50 3.17 2.21
CA ILE A 34 5.82 2.82 1.69
C ILE A 34 5.78 1.38 1.17
N MET A 35 6.22 1.16 -0.07
CA MET A 35 6.12 -0.14 -0.74
C MET A 35 6.95 -1.23 -0.05
N GLU A 36 8.12 -0.87 0.48
CA GLU A 36 9.00 -1.73 1.27
C GLU A 36 8.33 -2.22 2.57
N TYR A 37 7.30 -1.49 3.03
CA TYR A 37 6.50 -1.77 4.21
C TYR A 37 5.01 -1.89 3.85
N PHE A 38 4.69 -2.56 2.75
CA PHE A 38 3.33 -2.57 2.19
C PHE A 38 2.29 -3.13 3.17
N ASP A 39 2.59 -4.23 3.86
CA ASP A 39 1.67 -4.86 4.83
C ASP A 39 1.45 -3.95 6.04
N GLU A 40 2.52 -3.36 6.56
CA GLU A 40 2.48 -2.41 7.67
C GLU A 40 1.67 -1.18 7.25
N SER A 41 1.88 -0.68 6.03
CA SER A 41 1.18 0.46 5.46
C SER A 41 -0.31 0.19 5.32
N LEU A 42 -0.70 -1.01 4.88
CA LEU A 42 -2.11 -1.41 4.76
C LEU A 42 -2.80 -1.51 6.12
N LEU A 43 -2.14 -2.06 7.14
CA LEU A 43 -2.72 -2.10 8.48
C LEU A 43 -2.89 -0.70 9.09
N LEU A 44 -1.94 0.21 8.83
CA LEU A 44 -2.09 1.62 9.22
C LEU A 44 -3.26 2.27 8.49
N LEU A 45 -3.41 2.02 7.18
CA LEU A 45 -4.52 2.53 6.38
C LEU A 45 -5.86 1.99 6.89
N LYS A 46 -5.95 0.68 7.15
CA LYS A 46 -7.10 0.02 7.77
C LYS A 46 -7.56 0.74 9.03
N ARG A 47 -6.63 0.95 9.97
CA ARG A 47 -6.91 1.62 11.26
C ARG A 47 -7.40 3.06 11.04
N GLN A 48 -6.83 3.78 10.08
CA GLN A 48 -7.16 5.17 9.82
C GLN A 48 -8.52 5.37 9.14
N LEU A 49 -8.94 4.41 8.31
CA LEU A 49 -10.23 4.43 7.63
C LEU A 49 -11.33 3.65 8.37
N CYS A 50 -11.01 3.09 9.55
CA CYS A 50 -11.89 2.20 10.31
C CYS A 50 -12.39 1.00 9.49
N TRP A 51 -11.54 0.48 8.60
CA TRP A 51 -11.86 -0.68 7.78
C TRP A 51 -11.75 -1.99 8.57
N GLU A 52 -12.54 -2.96 8.15
CA GLU A 52 -12.45 -4.33 8.66
C GLU A 52 -11.17 -4.97 8.12
N ILE A 53 -10.66 -6.01 8.78
CA ILE A 53 -9.47 -6.69 8.28
C ILE A 53 -9.74 -7.31 6.89
N LYS A 54 -10.98 -7.74 6.65
CA LYS A 54 -11.41 -8.34 5.40
C LYS A 54 -11.26 -7.38 4.21
N ASP A 55 -11.47 -6.07 4.41
CA ASP A 55 -11.36 -5.05 3.38
C ASP A 55 -9.93 -4.83 2.87
N VAL A 56 -8.93 -5.21 3.67
CA VAL A 56 -7.51 -5.04 3.34
C VAL A 56 -6.79 -6.36 3.06
N LEU A 57 -7.51 -7.49 3.02
CA LEU A 57 -6.97 -8.75 2.55
C LEU A 57 -6.70 -8.69 1.04
N TYR A 58 -5.58 -9.26 0.63
CA TYR A 58 -5.17 -9.23 -0.77
C TYR A 58 -4.34 -10.46 -1.13
N ILE A 59 -4.29 -10.79 -2.43
CA ILE A 59 -3.37 -11.79 -2.98
C ILE A 59 -2.35 -11.08 -3.88
N PRO A 60 -1.04 -11.18 -3.60
CA PRO A 60 -0.04 -10.49 -4.42
C PRO A 60 -0.09 -10.92 -5.90
N LYS A 61 -0.26 -9.96 -6.81
CA LYS A 61 -0.25 -10.16 -8.27
C LYS A 61 0.91 -9.45 -8.96
N ASN A 62 1.15 -8.19 -8.61
CA ASN A 62 2.17 -7.33 -9.24
C ASN A 62 3.58 -7.56 -8.68
N THR A 63 3.92 -8.82 -8.35
CA THR A 63 5.24 -9.19 -7.85
C THR A 63 6.17 -9.51 -9.02
N ASN A 64 7.23 -8.73 -9.20
CA ASN A 64 8.22 -9.01 -10.24
C ASN A 64 9.31 -9.98 -9.72
N LYS A 65 8.98 -11.28 -9.66
CA LYS A 65 9.90 -12.33 -9.18
C LYS A 65 11.09 -12.58 -10.12
N HIS A 66 10.99 -12.15 -11.38
CA HIS A 66 12.03 -12.32 -12.40
C HIS A 66 12.68 -10.99 -12.78
N LYS A 67 12.71 -10.02 -11.86
CA LYS A 67 13.31 -8.71 -12.12
C LYS A 67 14.78 -8.93 -12.52
N PRO A 68 15.17 -8.59 -13.77
CA PRO A 68 16.53 -8.83 -14.22
C PRO A 68 17.49 -8.00 -13.37
N TYR A 69 18.58 -8.62 -12.94
CA TYR A 69 19.65 -7.89 -12.27
C TYR A 69 20.24 -6.88 -13.26
N ARG A 70 20.12 -5.60 -12.93
CA ARG A 70 20.70 -4.52 -13.71
C ARG A 70 22.00 -4.08 -13.03
N ASN A 71 23.12 -4.16 -13.75
CA ASN A 71 24.41 -3.69 -13.28
C ASN A 71 24.50 -2.17 -13.38
N PHE A 72 23.85 -1.46 -12.46
CA PHE A 72 24.03 -0.01 -12.33
C PHE A 72 25.34 0.29 -11.59
N THR A 73 26.15 1.17 -12.17
CA THR A 73 27.36 1.66 -11.54
C THR A 73 27.05 2.68 -10.46
N SER A 74 27.99 2.94 -9.54
CA SER A 74 27.86 4.03 -8.57
C SER A 74 27.62 5.40 -9.24
N GLU A 75 28.17 5.60 -10.44
CA GLU A 75 27.93 6.83 -11.21
C GLU A 75 26.48 6.93 -11.70
N ASP A 76 25.88 5.83 -12.14
CA ASP A 76 24.47 5.79 -12.55
C ASP A 76 23.55 6.19 -11.40
N TYR A 77 23.80 5.67 -10.19
CA TYR A 77 23.05 6.03 -8.99
C TYR A 77 23.22 7.52 -8.63
N LEU A 78 24.44 8.05 -8.71
CA LEU A 78 24.69 9.47 -8.46
C LEU A 78 23.98 10.35 -9.48
N ARG A 79 23.97 9.97 -10.76
CA ARG A 79 23.28 10.69 -11.83
C ARG A 79 21.77 10.65 -11.65
N HIS A 80 21.22 9.48 -11.32
CA HIS A 80 19.80 9.34 -11.03
C HIS A 80 19.37 10.20 -9.84
N ARG A 81 20.16 10.22 -8.76
CA ARG A 81 19.89 11.04 -7.58
C ARG A 81 19.92 12.55 -7.88
N LYS A 82 20.77 12.99 -8.81
CA LYS A 82 20.78 14.38 -9.30
C LYS A 82 19.56 14.72 -10.17
N MET A 83 18.94 13.72 -10.80
CA MET A 83 17.78 13.94 -11.66
C MET A 83 16.45 13.86 -10.89
N SER A 84 16.38 13.01 -9.87
CA SER A 84 15.16 12.66 -9.13
C SER A 84 15.15 13.26 -7.72
N HIS A 85 15.66 14.49 -7.57
CA HIS A 85 15.83 15.13 -6.26
C HIS A 85 14.57 15.11 -5.39
N LEU A 86 13.41 15.35 -5.99
CA LEU A 86 12.14 15.37 -5.26
C LEU A 86 11.74 13.97 -4.76
N ASP A 87 11.79 12.93 -5.60
CA ASP A 87 11.43 11.57 -5.18
C ASP A 87 12.31 11.10 -4.01
N TYR A 88 13.63 11.36 -4.07
CA TYR A 88 14.52 11.02 -2.96
C TYR A 88 14.20 11.80 -1.69
N SER A 89 13.92 13.11 -1.81
CA SER A 89 13.54 13.92 -0.65
C SER A 89 12.22 13.46 -0.01
N LEU A 90 11.22 13.12 -0.83
CA LEU A 90 9.94 12.57 -0.36
C LEU A 90 10.12 11.21 0.30
N TYR A 91 10.84 10.29 -0.35
CA TYR A 91 11.08 8.94 0.18
C TYR A 91 11.77 9.02 1.53
N ILE A 92 12.88 9.75 1.65
CA ILE A 92 13.63 9.87 2.91
C ILE A 92 12.77 10.49 4.02
N HIS A 93 11.97 11.51 3.69
CA HIS A 93 11.11 12.19 4.66
C HIS A 93 10.00 11.26 5.17
N TYR A 94 9.26 10.61 4.26
CA TYR A 94 8.15 9.74 4.63
C TYR A 94 8.60 8.40 5.20
N GLU A 95 9.72 7.84 4.76
CA GLU A 95 10.33 6.65 5.39
C GLU A 95 10.65 6.91 6.87
N ARG A 96 11.25 8.07 7.18
CA ARG A 96 11.53 8.46 8.56
C ARG A 96 10.25 8.59 9.38
N ILE A 97 9.25 9.34 8.89
CA ILE A 97 7.96 9.50 9.57
C ILE A 97 7.30 8.14 9.81
N PHE A 98 7.35 7.26 8.80
CA PHE A 98 6.75 5.94 8.86
C PHE A 98 7.44 5.06 9.92
N GLN A 99 8.78 5.01 9.92
CA GLN A 99 9.54 4.26 10.92
C GLN A 99 9.29 4.77 12.34
N ASP A 100 9.22 6.09 12.54
CA ASP A 100 8.92 6.67 13.85
C ASP A 100 7.49 6.34 14.30
N LYS A 101 6.52 6.30 13.37
CA LYS A 101 5.16 5.82 13.63
C LYS A 101 5.15 4.34 14.00
N LEU A 102 5.90 3.48 13.31
CA LEU A 102 5.98 2.06 13.67
C LEU A 102 6.59 1.83 15.06
N LYS A 103 7.64 2.58 15.41
CA LYS A 103 8.27 2.49 16.74
C LYS A 103 7.30 2.88 17.86
N SER A 104 6.46 3.89 17.64
CA SER A 104 5.52 4.37 18.66
C SER A 104 4.34 3.43 18.93
N LEU A 105 3.99 2.57 17.97
CA LEU A 105 2.90 1.59 18.10
C LEU A 105 3.24 0.38 18.98
N GLY A 106 4.54 0.11 19.18
CA GLY A 106 5.02 -0.92 20.10
C GLY A 106 4.72 -2.37 19.67
N GLU A 107 4.87 -3.29 20.62
CA GLU A 107 4.82 -4.74 20.39
C GLU A 107 3.44 -5.23 19.92
N GLU A 108 2.36 -4.61 20.39
CA GLU A 108 0.98 -4.99 20.05
C GLU A 108 0.71 -4.90 18.54
N PHE A 109 1.28 -3.90 17.86
CA PHE A 109 1.17 -3.78 16.41
C PHE A 109 1.97 -4.86 15.68
N HIS A 110 3.14 -5.25 16.19
CA HIS A 110 3.93 -6.32 15.58
C HIS A 110 3.21 -7.68 15.66
N GLN A 111 2.48 -7.91 16.75
CA GLN A 111 1.63 -9.09 16.90
C GLN A 111 0.44 -9.06 15.92
N GLU A 112 -0.23 -7.91 15.75
CA GLU A 112 -1.28 -7.74 14.73
C GLU A 112 -0.74 -7.98 13.32
N LEU A 113 0.43 -7.43 13.00
CA LEU A 113 1.09 -7.59 11.72
C LEU A 113 1.42 -9.05 11.42
N LYS A 114 1.94 -9.78 12.42
CA LYS A 114 2.23 -11.21 12.29
C LYS A 114 0.95 -12.01 12.03
N HIS A 115 -0.13 -11.68 12.74
CA HIS A 115 -1.44 -12.28 12.53
C HIS A 115 -1.95 -12.00 11.11
N PHE A 116 -1.90 -10.74 10.68
CA PHE A 116 -2.31 -10.31 9.34
C PHE A 116 -1.54 -11.05 8.23
N LYS A 117 -0.21 -11.15 8.32
CA LYS A 117 0.61 -11.89 7.34
C LYS A 117 0.27 -13.39 7.31
N THR A 118 -0.01 -13.99 8.48
CA THR A 118 -0.44 -15.38 8.57
C THR A 118 -1.80 -15.59 7.90
N LEU A 119 -2.74 -14.68 8.16
CA LEU A 119 -4.07 -14.70 7.59
C LEU A 119 -4.04 -14.54 6.07
N LEU A 120 -3.21 -13.64 5.53
CA LEU A 120 -3.02 -13.48 4.08
C LEU A 120 -2.60 -14.79 3.40
N GLU A 121 -1.65 -15.53 3.98
CA GLU A 121 -1.23 -16.82 3.41
C GLU A 121 -2.33 -17.90 3.51
N GLN A 122 -3.11 -17.93 4.59
CA GLN A 122 -4.25 -18.85 4.72
C GLN A 122 -5.35 -18.55 3.71
N VAL A 123 -5.72 -17.27 3.56
CA VAL A 123 -6.70 -16.79 2.58
C VAL A 123 -6.25 -17.16 1.18
N LYS A 124 -5.01 -16.84 0.82
CA LYS A 124 -4.42 -17.19 -0.47
C LYS A 124 -4.43 -18.70 -0.71
N HIS A 125 -4.06 -19.51 0.29
CA HIS A 125 -4.13 -20.96 0.16
C HIS A 125 -5.57 -21.42 -0.14
N SER A 126 -6.54 -20.94 0.63
CA SER A 126 -7.95 -21.31 0.46
C SER A 126 -8.52 -20.94 -0.90
N CYS A 127 -8.17 -19.77 -1.42
CA CYS A 127 -8.60 -19.33 -2.75
C CYS A 127 -7.96 -20.17 -3.87
N LEU A 128 -6.71 -20.60 -3.71
CA LEU A 128 -6.02 -21.46 -4.69
C LEU A 128 -6.54 -22.90 -4.67
N THR A 129 -6.92 -23.42 -3.50
CA THR A 129 -7.47 -24.77 -3.33
C THR A 129 -8.98 -24.83 -3.50
N LYS A 130 -9.65 -23.67 -3.63
CA LYS A 130 -11.12 -23.53 -3.70
C LYS A 130 -11.84 -24.15 -2.50
N THR A 131 -11.28 -23.95 -1.32
CA THR A 131 -11.86 -24.43 -0.05
C THR A 131 -12.52 -23.27 0.69
N SER A 132 -13.67 -23.51 1.32
CA SER A 132 -14.27 -22.55 2.25
C SER A 132 -13.32 -22.26 3.41
N PHE A 133 -13.14 -20.99 3.75
CA PHE A 133 -12.26 -20.59 4.84
C PHE A 133 -12.97 -19.63 5.80
N TYR A 134 -13.24 -20.14 7.00
CA TYR A 134 -13.84 -19.40 8.11
C TYR A 134 -12.73 -18.81 8.98
N VAL A 135 -12.82 -17.52 9.27
CA VAL A 135 -11.88 -16.80 10.12
C VAL A 135 -12.55 -16.52 11.46
N ALA A 136 -12.03 -17.12 12.52
CA ALA A 136 -12.52 -16.90 13.87
C ALA A 136 -12.16 -15.50 14.39
N GLN A 137 -12.98 -14.98 15.32
CA GLN A 137 -12.76 -13.69 15.95
C GLN A 137 -11.44 -13.68 16.71
N THR A 138 -10.77 -12.55 16.65
CA THR A 138 -9.58 -12.25 17.44
C THR A 138 -9.74 -10.89 18.11
N ARG A 139 -8.72 -10.45 18.84
CA ARG A 139 -8.70 -9.08 19.39
C ARG A 139 -8.56 -7.99 18.32
N TRP A 140 -8.25 -8.33 17.07
CA TRP A 140 -7.99 -7.37 15.99
C TRP A 140 -9.12 -7.25 14.96
N HIS A 141 -10.04 -8.22 14.93
CA HIS A 141 -11.18 -8.25 14.01
C HIS A 141 -12.24 -9.27 14.45
N ASP A 142 -13.48 -9.08 13.98
CA ASP A 142 -14.59 -10.00 14.20
C ASP A 142 -14.51 -11.26 13.30
N THR A 143 -15.45 -12.19 13.47
CA THR A 143 -15.56 -13.39 12.64
C THR A 143 -16.00 -13.03 11.22
N PHE A 144 -15.46 -13.72 10.21
CA PHE A 144 -15.98 -13.61 8.84
C PHE A 144 -15.61 -14.84 8.00
N ASP A 145 -16.33 -15.02 6.90
CA ASP A 145 -16.04 -16.03 5.88
C ASP A 145 -15.32 -15.41 4.68
N ILE A 146 -14.41 -16.18 4.08
CA ILE A 146 -13.90 -15.93 2.72
C ILE A 146 -14.78 -16.70 1.74
N THR A 147 -15.51 -15.95 0.93
CA THR A 147 -16.41 -16.48 -0.10
C THR A 147 -15.67 -16.72 -1.42
N GLU A 148 -16.30 -17.45 -2.34
CA GLU A 148 -15.81 -17.59 -3.72
C GLU A 148 -15.69 -16.22 -4.42
N GLN A 149 -16.64 -15.32 -4.17
CA GLN A 149 -16.63 -13.96 -4.73
C GLN A 149 -15.46 -13.12 -4.19
N ASP A 150 -15.13 -13.27 -2.91
CA ASP A 150 -13.96 -12.62 -2.32
C ASP A 150 -12.68 -13.11 -3.01
N CYS A 151 -12.55 -14.42 -3.22
CA CYS A 151 -11.42 -15.01 -3.93
C CYS A 151 -11.33 -14.55 -5.39
N ASP A 152 -12.46 -14.52 -6.12
CA ASP A 152 -12.51 -14.05 -7.50
C ASP A 152 -12.04 -12.60 -7.60
N LEU A 153 -12.48 -11.74 -6.68
CA LEU A 153 -12.05 -10.34 -6.63
C LEU A 153 -10.56 -10.20 -6.31
N MET A 154 -10.03 -11.00 -5.37
CA MET A 154 -8.60 -10.98 -5.04
C MET A 154 -7.70 -11.59 -6.13
N LEU A 155 -8.25 -12.48 -6.97
CA LEU A 155 -7.51 -13.17 -8.02
C LEU A 155 -7.63 -12.50 -9.39
N VAL A 156 -8.51 -11.53 -9.57
CA VAL A 156 -8.68 -10.77 -10.81
C VAL A 156 -7.40 -10.04 -11.21
N SER A 157 -7.17 -9.87 -12.51
CA SER A 157 -6.10 -8.97 -12.98
C SER A 157 -6.49 -7.52 -12.72
N GLU A 158 -5.50 -6.63 -12.58
CA GLU A 158 -5.73 -5.21 -12.29
C GLU A 158 -6.75 -4.57 -13.24
N LEU A 159 -6.60 -4.77 -14.56
CA LEU A 159 -7.51 -4.19 -15.56
C LEU A 159 -8.95 -4.71 -15.42
N ALA A 160 -9.13 -6.02 -15.27
CA ALA A 160 -10.46 -6.58 -15.09
C ALA A 160 -11.08 -6.22 -13.73
N GLY A 161 -10.24 -6.00 -12.70
CA GLY A 161 -10.67 -5.49 -11.41
C GLY A 161 -11.19 -4.05 -11.50
N LEU A 162 -10.52 -3.18 -12.27
CA LEU A 162 -11.00 -1.82 -12.53
C LEU A 162 -12.35 -1.83 -13.25
N ASP A 163 -12.52 -2.67 -14.27
CA ASP A 163 -13.80 -2.81 -14.97
C ASP A 163 -14.93 -3.23 -14.01
N TYR A 164 -14.65 -4.19 -13.12
CA TYR A 164 -15.59 -4.61 -12.08
C TYR A 164 -15.98 -3.46 -11.14
N LEU A 165 -15.00 -2.69 -10.66
CA LEU A 165 -15.24 -1.55 -9.76
C LEU A 165 -16.03 -0.44 -10.45
N PHE A 166 -15.71 -0.11 -11.70
CA PHE A 166 -16.47 0.90 -12.46
C PHE A 166 -17.91 0.46 -12.72
N ALA A 167 -18.12 -0.81 -13.09
CA ALA A 167 -19.47 -1.35 -13.26
C ALA A 167 -20.27 -1.28 -11.96
N ARG A 168 -19.66 -1.59 -10.81
CA ARG A 168 -20.29 -1.50 -9.50
C ARG A 168 -20.61 -0.06 -9.11
N ALA A 169 -19.67 0.88 -9.26
CA ALA A 169 -19.89 2.30 -8.98
C ALA A 169 -21.01 2.89 -9.87
N GLY A 170 -21.04 2.53 -11.16
CA GLY A 170 -22.08 2.95 -12.08
C GLY A 170 -23.48 2.44 -11.73
N ARG A 171 -23.60 1.26 -11.11
CA ARG A 171 -24.89 0.75 -10.59
C ARG A 171 -25.35 1.53 -9.36
N VAL A 172 -24.44 1.77 -8.41
CA VAL A 172 -24.74 2.54 -7.19
C VAL A 172 -25.19 3.98 -7.51
N ILE A 173 -24.66 4.59 -8.57
CA ILE A 173 -25.10 5.93 -9.02
C ILE A 173 -26.48 5.90 -9.68
N ARG A 174 -26.87 4.80 -10.34
CA ARG A 174 -28.18 4.67 -11.02
C ARG A 174 -29.32 4.26 -10.08
N GLU A 175 -28.99 3.68 -8.92
CA GLU A 175 -29.94 3.28 -7.90
C GLU A 175 -30.22 4.37 -6.85
N LYS A 176 -29.58 5.53 -6.98
CA LYS A 176 -29.84 6.76 -6.21
C LYS A 176 -30.54 7.79 -7.08
#